data_AF-A0A6G2J9E7-F1
#
_entry.id   AF-A0A6G2J9E7-F1
#
_cell.length_a   1.000
_cell.length_b   1.000
_cell.length_c   1.000
_cell.angle_alpha   90.00
_cell.angle_beta   90.00
_cell.angle_gamma   90.00
#
_symmetry.space_group_name_H-M   'P 1'
#
loop_
_entity.id
_entity.type
_entity.pdbx_description
1 polymer ?
#
loop_
_entity_poly.entity_id
_entity_poly.type
_entity_poly.pdbx_seq_one_letter_code
_entity_poly.pdbx_strand_id
1 'polypeptide(L)'
;MPATPRTHPPAALRLVDASPARGRSHRAGSSSATAAGVLSDSSADPSGRFVLTARALAAVSREMGLNVPSFQSPPRSDQLDRSIQRDVHGDCVVAVRVRGRPFAAVVADAIEGIVVCNQLEASAAAAVRDELWREIEGSHDAAVPASGPAGPRTAASASAYGEPGTHEEPYSLDEAA
;
A
#
# COMPACT_ATOMS: atom_id res chain seq x y z
N MET A 1 22.66 -48.33 13.42
CA MET A 1 22.73 -47.06 14.16
C MET A 1 21.77 -46.08 13.50
N PRO A 2 20.62 -45.72 14.11
CA PRO A 2 19.77 -44.69 13.55
C PRO A 2 20.45 -43.33 13.75
N ALA A 3 20.62 -42.58 12.66
CA ALA A 3 21.07 -41.20 12.70
C ALA A 3 20.06 -40.40 13.53
N THR A 4 20.53 -39.77 14.61
CA THR A 4 19.73 -38.79 15.34
C THR A 4 19.33 -37.68 14.37
N PRO A 5 18.05 -37.33 14.25
CA PRO A 5 17.68 -36.14 13.49
C PRO A 5 18.40 -34.95 14.12
N ARG A 6 19.10 -34.16 13.30
CA ARG A 6 19.65 -32.87 13.72
C ARG A 6 18.47 -31.97 14.05
N THR A 7 17.99 -32.05 15.29
CA THR A 7 17.09 -31.04 15.85
C THR A 7 17.90 -29.77 15.96
N HIS A 8 17.88 -28.95 14.90
CA HIS A 8 18.31 -27.57 15.01
C HIS A 8 17.41 -26.94 16.07
N PRO A 9 17.96 -26.28 17.11
CA PRO A 9 17.13 -25.45 17.98
C PRO A 9 16.39 -24.47 17.07
N PRO A 10 15.09 -24.18 17.32
CA PRO A 10 14.37 -23.21 16.51
C PRO A 10 15.19 -21.93 16.50
N ALA A 11 15.58 -21.47 15.30
CA ALA A 11 16.40 -20.29 15.15
C ALA A 11 15.76 -19.17 15.96
N ALA A 12 16.48 -18.66 16.97
CA ALA A 12 15.91 -17.76 17.95
C ALA A 12 15.53 -16.46 17.25
N LEU A 13 14.24 -16.30 16.95
CA LEU A 13 13.66 -15.08 16.37
C LEU A 13 14.05 -13.87 17.24
N ARG A 14 14.82 -12.95 16.67
CA ARG A 14 15.23 -11.70 17.31
C ARG A 14 14.27 -10.60 16.90
N LEU A 15 13.78 -9.81 17.87
CA LEU A 15 12.98 -8.62 17.58
C LEU A 15 13.87 -7.56 16.92
N VAL A 16 13.48 -7.09 15.74
CA VAL A 16 14.24 -6.11 14.93
C VAL A 16 13.55 -4.75 14.91
N ASP A 17 12.21 -4.74 14.92
CA ASP A 17 11.41 -3.51 15.01
C ASP A 17 10.10 -3.80 15.76
N ALA A 18 9.54 -2.78 16.41
CA ALA A 18 8.23 -2.84 17.00
C ALA A 18 7.57 -1.46 17.00
N SER A 19 6.28 -1.40 16.66
CA SER A 19 5.48 -0.20 16.95
C SER A 19 4.65 -0.44 18.21
N PRO A 20 4.74 0.47 19.19
CA PRO A 20 3.88 0.40 20.37
C PRO A 20 2.43 0.67 19.97
N ALA A 21 1.50 0.04 20.69
CA ALA A 21 0.09 0.30 20.56
C ALA A 21 -0.20 1.77 20.89
N ARG A 22 -0.48 2.57 19.86
CA ARG A 22 -0.83 3.97 20.10
C ARG A 22 -2.24 3.99 20.68
N GLY A 23 -2.31 4.36 21.97
CA GLY A 23 -3.58 4.47 22.70
C GLY A 23 -4.56 5.37 21.94
N ARG A 24 -5.84 4.95 21.92
CA ARG A 24 -6.97 5.68 21.32
C ARG A 24 -6.94 7.14 21.76
N SER A 25 -6.34 8.01 20.96
CA SER A 25 -6.38 9.45 21.17
C SER A 25 -7.70 9.95 20.61
N HIS A 26 -8.75 9.82 21.41
CA HIS A 26 -9.98 10.58 21.26
C HIS A 26 -9.74 11.97 21.86
N ARG A 27 -8.90 12.77 21.21
CA ARG A 27 -8.81 14.20 21.50
C ARG A 27 -8.75 14.98 20.19
N ALA A 28 -9.79 15.77 19.98
CA ALA A 28 -10.03 16.61 18.83
C ALA A 28 -8.86 17.53 18.47
N GLY A 29 -8.68 17.80 17.17
CA GLY A 29 -7.89 18.94 16.69
C GLY A 29 -7.17 18.72 15.35
N SER A 30 -7.92 18.82 14.24
CA SER A 30 -7.57 19.28 12.87
C SER A 30 -6.33 18.82 12.09
N SER A 31 -6.65 18.33 10.87
CA SER A 31 -5.98 18.55 9.56
C SER A 31 -4.61 17.89 9.34
N SER A 32 -4.32 17.11 8.28
CA SER A 32 -4.88 16.99 6.93
C SER A 32 -4.60 15.57 6.42
N ALA A 33 -5.64 14.82 6.08
CA ALA A 33 -5.59 13.77 5.07
C ALA A 33 -7.01 13.66 4.54
N THR A 34 -7.21 14.14 3.33
CA THR A 34 -8.45 14.05 2.58
C THR A 34 -9.06 12.67 2.73
N ALA A 35 -10.29 12.67 3.25
CA ALA A 35 -11.17 11.53 3.32
C ALA A 35 -11.46 11.01 1.90
N ALA A 36 -10.63 10.10 1.42
CA ALA A 36 -11.01 9.20 0.33
C ALA A 36 -11.62 7.95 0.97
N GLY A 37 -12.94 7.98 1.11
CA GLY A 37 -13.77 6.78 1.22
C GLY A 37 -13.80 6.10 2.58
N VAL A 38 -14.66 6.59 3.47
CA VAL A 38 -15.37 5.74 4.42
C VAL A 38 -16.14 4.70 3.61
N LEU A 39 -15.55 3.51 3.42
CA LEU A 39 -16.27 2.29 3.11
C LEU A 39 -15.94 1.29 4.19
N SER A 40 -16.71 1.39 5.27
CA SER A 40 -16.90 0.30 6.21
C SER A 40 -17.47 -0.89 5.45
N ASP A 41 -16.59 -1.77 4.98
CA ASP A 41 -16.97 -3.14 4.66
C ASP A 41 -17.18 -3.86 6.00
N SER A 42 -18.34 -3.65 6.61
CA SER A 42 -18.67 -4.14 7.94
C SER A 42 -19.08 -5.61 7.98
N SER A 43 -18.85 -6.41 6.92
CA SER A 43 -19.29 -7.80 6.88
C SER A 43 -18.16 -8.84 6.83
N ALA A 44 -16.90 -8.45 6.61
CA ALA A 44 -15.78 -9.39 6.66
C ALA A 44 -15.14 -9.40 8.06
N ASP A 45 -14.88 -10.60 8.59
CA ASP A 45 -14.03 -10.74 9.79
C ASP A 45 -12.70 -10.01 9.52
N PRO A 46 -12.28 -9.08 10.39
CA PRO A 46 -11.11 -8.23 10.12
C PRO A 46 -9.83 -9.07 9.96
N SER A 47 -9.76 -10.24 10.59
CA SER A 47 -8.67 -11.21 10.40
C SER A 47 -8.75 -11.89 9.03
N GLY A 48 -9.95 -12.25 8.57
CA GLY A 48 -10.16 -12.75 7.21
C GLY A 48 -9.75 -11.76 6.12
N ARG A 49 -10.13 -10.48 6.29
CA ARG A 49 -9.70 -9.39 5.40
C ARG A 49 -8.17 -9.24 5.40
N PHE A 50 -7.54 -9.32 6.58
CA PHE A 50 -6.08 -9.31 6.70
C PHE A 50 -5.41 -10.49 5.98
N VAL A 51 -5.96 -11.70 6.04
CA VAL A 51 -5.40 -12.87 5.33
C VAL A 51 -5.37 -12.66 3.82
N LEU A 52 -6.44 -12.09 3.24
CA LEU A 52 -6.51 -11.79 1.81
C LEU A 52 -5.48 -10.73 1.41
N THR A 53 -5.40 -9.62 2.16
CA THR A 53 -4.39 -8.58 1.96
C THR A 53 -2.97 -9.13 2.09
N ALA A 54 -2.69 -9.92 3.12
CA ALA A 54 -1.37 -10.52 3.32
C ALA A 54 -0.96 -11.41 2.14
N ARG A 55 -1.92 -12.14 1.54
CA ARG A 55 -1.67 -12.94 0.33
C ARG A 55 -1.37 -12.06 -0.89
N ALA A 56 -2.12 -10.98 -1.11
CA ALA A 56 -1.88 -10.05 -2.20
C ALA A 56 -0.49 -9.39 -2.08
N LEU A 57 -0.16 -8.85 -0.89
CA LEU A 57 1.16 -8.29 -0.60
C LEU A 57 2.28 -9.31 -0.84
N ALA A 58 2.05 -10.55 -0.42
CA ALA A 58 3.01 -11.63 -0.61
C ALA A 58 3.18 -12.04 -2.08
N ALA A 59 2.16 -11.90 -2.92
CA ALA A 59 2.27 -12.14 -4.36
C ALA A 59 3.14 -11.07 -5.02
N VAL A 60 2.78 -9.79 -4.85
CA VAL A 60 3.52 -8.66 -5.45
C VAL A 60 4.94 -8.56 -4.93
N SER A 61 5.18 -8.86 -3.65
CA SER A 61 6.54 -8.93 -3.11
C SER A 61 7.41 -9.98 -3.81
N ARG A 62 6.85 -11.14 -4.17
CA ARG A 62 7.59 -12.17 -4.93
C ARG A 62 7.89 -11.73 -6.35
N GLU A 63 6.94 -11.06 -6.99
CA GLU A 63 7.11 -10.51 -8.34
C GLU A 63 8.21 -9.45 -8.38
N MET A 64 8.35 -8.66 -7.31
CA MET A 64 9.45 -7.72 -7.11
C MET A 64 10.78 -8.38 -6.68
N GLY A 65 10.82 -9.70 -6.47
CA GLY A 65 12.02 -10.42 -6.02
C GLY A 65 12.39 -10.22 -4.55
N LEU A 66 11.44 -9.76 -3.72
CA LEU A 66 11.65 -9.56 -2.28
C LEU A 66 11.48 -10.85 -1.48
N ASN A 67 12.16 -10.95 -0.34
CA ASN A 67 11.87 -11.98 0.65
C ASN A 67 10.53 -11.70 1.32
N VAL A 68 9.64 -12.68 1.32
CA VAL A 68 8.29 -12.53 1.87
C VAL A 68 8.27 -12.94 3.35
N PRO A 69 7.90 -12.03 4.26
CA PRO A 69 7.77 -12.39 5.66
C PRO A 69 6.56 -13.30 5.91
N SER A 70 6.65 -14.11 6.96
CA SER A 70 5.48 -14.79 7.53
C SER A 70 4.63 -13.79 8.30
N PHE A 71 3.42 -13.54 7.81
CA PHE A 71 2.46 -12.65 8.47
C PHE A 71 1.69 -13.37 9.57
N GLN A 72 1.62 -12.75 10.76
CA GLN A 72 0.89 -13.27 11.91
C GLN A 72 -0.02 -12.20 12.53
N SER A 73 -1.06 -12.63 13.23
CA SER A 73 -1.87 -11.74 14.07
C SER A 73 -2.49 -12.52 15.23
N PRO A 74 -2.54 -11.97 16.45
CA PRO A 74 -1.93 -10.70 16.90
C PRO A 74 -0.42 -10.84 17.23
N PRO A 75 0.28 -9.75 17.57
CA PRO A 75 1.61 -9.82 18.20
C PRO A 75 1.52 -10.53 19.55
N ARG A 76 2.64 -11.11 20.02
CA ARG A 76 2.69 -11.81 21.32
C ARG A 76 2.44 -10.90 22.54
N SER A 77 2.56 -9.58 22.38
CA SER A 77 2.29 -8.59 23.43
C SER A 77 1.13 -7.70 23.02
N ASP A 78 0.20 -7.47 23.95
CA ASP A 78 -0.93 -6.58 23.72
C ASP A 78 -0.58 -5.09 23.65
N GLN A 79 0.65 -4.76 24.03
CA GLN A 79 1.18 -3.40 24.00
C GLN A 79 1.77 -3.03 22.63
N LEU A 80 1.76 -3.94 21.66
CA LEU A 80 2.33 -3.72 20.34
C LEU A 80 1.24 -3.66 19.27
N ASP A 81 1.41 -2.71 18.36
CA ASP A 81 0.67 -2.60 17.10
C ASP A 81 1.32 -3.47 16.02
N ARG A 82 2.65 -3.52 15.98
CA ARG A 82 3.42 -4.46 15.16
C ARG A 82 4.65 -4.95 15.90
N SER A 83 5.10 -6.16 15.57
CA SER A 83 6.41 -6.68 15.93
C SER A 83 7.03 -7.39 14.74
N ILE A 84 8.28 -7.07 14.44
CA ILE A 84 9.06 -7.68 13.37
C ILE A 84 10.17 -8.49 14.02
N GLN A 85 10.17 -9.78 13.75
CA GLN A 85 11.21 -10.69 14.22
C GLN A 85 11.94 -11.30 13.04
N ARG A 86 13.25 -11.47 13.17
CA ARG A 86 14.08 -12.11 12.15
C ARG A 86 14.94 -13.18 12.77
N ASP A 87 15.11 -14.27 12.05
CA ASP A 87 16.02 -15.33 12.44
C ASP A 87 17.42 -15.12 11.84
N VAL A 88 18.35 -16.01 12.19
CA VAL A 88 19.75 -15.93 11.70
C VAL A 88 19.91 -16.38 10.24
N HIS A 89 18.92 -17.05 9.68
CA HIS A 89 18.90 -17.56 8.30
C HIS A 89 18.27 -16.56 7.32
N GLY A 90 17.65 -15.50 7.84
CA GLY A 90 17.04 -14.43 7.06
C GLY A 90 15.52 -14.52 7.00
N ASP A 91 14.90 -15.54 7.62
CA ASP A 91 13.46 -15.65 7.75
C ASP A 91 12.93 -14.55 8.65
N CYS A 92 11.83 -13.94 8.23
CA CYS A 92 11.23 -12.80 8.92
C CYS A 92 9.77 -13.07 9.25
N VAL A 93 9.35 -12.69 10.45
CA VAL A 93 7.97 -12.79 10.95
C VAL A 93 7.48 -11.39 11.25
N VAL A 94 6.37 -11.01 10.64
CA VAL A 94 5.70 -9.73 10.89
C VAL A 94 4.36 -10.02 11.56
N ALA A 95 4.25 -9.68 12.84
CA ALA A 95 3.00 -9.81 13.58
C ALA A 95 2.33 -8.45 13.74
N VAL A 96 1.03 -8.34 13.40
CA VAL A 96 0.28 -7.06 13.45
C VAL A 96 -1.01 -7.18 14.26
N ARG A 97 -1.37 -6.11 14.97
CA ARG A 97 -2.66 -5.97 15.63
C ARG A 97 -3.71 -5.58 14.60
N VAL A 98 -4.69 -6.46 14.38
CA VAL A 98 -5.78 -6.21 13.44
C VAL A 98 -7.03 -5.66 14.15
N ARG A 99 -7.33 -6.15 15.36
CA ARG A 99 -8.54 -5.76 16.09
C ARG A 99 -8.45 -4.36 16.66
N GLY A 100 -9.54 -3.60 16.51
CA GLY A 100 -9.69 -2.26 17.09
C GLY A 100 -8.85 -1.16 16.43
N ARG A 101 -8.27 -1.45 15.26
CA ARG A 101 -7.45 -0.51 14.47
C ARG A 101 -8.08 -0.28 13.10
N PRO A 102 -7.93 0.93 12.52
CA PRO A 102 -8.35 1.17 11.16
C PRO A 102 -7.55 0.27 10.21
N PHE A 103 -8.23 -0.34 9.24
CA PHE A 103 -7.62 -1.34 8.36
C PHE A 103 -6.42 -0.78 7.59
N ALA A 104 -6.45 0.48 7.16
CA ALA A 104 -5.32 1.16 6.53
C ALA A 104 -4.05 1.17 7.41
N ALA A 105 -4.17 1.29 8.73
CA ALA A 105 -3.02 1.21 9.64
C ALA A 105 -2.46 -0.22 9.73
N VAL A 106 -3.32 -1.24 9.61
CA VAL A 106 -2.91 -2.65 9.55
C VAL A 106 -2.11 -2.92 8.27
N VAL A 107 -2.61 -2.41 7.13
CA VAL A 107 -1.92 -2.50 5.83
C VAL A 107 -0.57 -1.79 5.89
N ALA A 108 -0.52 -0.57 6.44
CA ALA A 108 0.71 0.20 6.61
C ALA A 108 1.77 -0.58 7.42
N ASP A 109 1.37 -1.20 8.54
CA ASP A 109 2.29 -1.98 9.37
C ASP A 109 2.76 -3.28 8.67
N ALA A 110 1.92 -3.89 7.82
CA ALA A 110 2.31 -5.05 7.03
C ALA A 110 3.33 -4.68 5.93
N ILE A 111 3.11 -3.56 5.25
CA ILE A 111 4.01 -3.01 4.22
C ILE A 111 5.35 -2.62 4.85
N GLU A 112 5.33 -1.90 5.97
CA GLU A 112 6.57 -1.54 6.68
C GLU A 112 7.31 -2.80 7.16
N GLY A 113 6.56 -3.85 7.52
CA GLY A 113 7.07 -5.20 7.72
C GLY A 113 7.97 -5.70 6.60
N ILE A 114 7.48 -5.64 5.36
CA ILE A 114 8.22 -6.08 4.17
C ILE A 114 9.48 -5.24 3.98
N VAL A 115 9.39 -3.93 4.12
CA VAL A 115 10.53 -3.01 3.96
C VAL A 115 11.65 -3.32 4.96
N VAL A 116 11.31 -3.46 6.25
CA VAL A 116 12.27 -3.74 7.31
C VAL A 116 12.88 -5.13 7.17
N CYS A 117 12.08 -6.15 6.84
CA CYS A 117 12.57 -7.52 6.64
C CYS A 117 13.57 -7.61 5.48
N ASN A 118 13.39 -6.80 4.43
CA ASN A 118 14.27 -6.75 3.27
C ASN A 118 15.41 -5.73 3.39
N GLN A 119 15.48 -4.95 4.48
CA GLN A 119 16.51 -3.93 4.72
C GLN A 119 16.68 -2.97 3.53
N LEU A 120 15.56 -2.52 2.97
CA LEU A 120 15.59 -1.66 1.79
C LEU A 120 16.13 -0.27 2.14
N GLU A 121 17.02 0.24 1.30
CA GLU A 121 17.49 1.63 1.35
C GLU A 121 16.34 2.61 1.08
N ALA A 122 16.48 3.86 1.53
CA ALA A 122 15.38 4.84 1.57
C ALA A 122 14.62 5.01 0.23
N SER A 123 15.33 5.07 -0.90
CA SER A 123 14.72 5.23 -2.23
C SER A 123 13.97 3.98 -2.68
N ALA A 124 14.58 2.81 -2.51
CA ALA A 124 13.95 1.52 -2.82
C ALA A 124 12.74 1.26 -1.91
N ALA A 125 12.84 1.62 -0.63
CA ALA A 125 11.77 1.52 0.34
C ALA A 125 10.57 2.40 -0.05
N ALA A 126 10.79 3.61 -0.55
CA ALA A 126 9.71 4.47 -1.03
C ALA A 126 8.98 3.83 -2.23
N ALA A 127 9.72 3.40 -3.26
CA ALA A 127 9.15 2.78 -4.45
C ALA A 127 8.36 1.50 -4.13
N VAL A 128 8.88 0.65 -3.24
CA VAL A 128 8.19 -0.58 -2.80
C VAL A 128 6.91 -0.27 -2.01
N ARG A 129 6.92 0.76 -1.15
CA ARG A 129 5.70 1.18 -0.44
C ARG A 129 4.63 1.63 -1.42
N ASP A 130 4.99 2.44 -2.41
CA ASP A 130 4.06 2.96 -3.40
C ASP A 130 3.43 1.83 -4.23
N GLU A 131 4.25 0.87 -4.70
CA GLU A 131 3.76 -0.26 -5.49
C GLU A 131 2.83 -1.18 -4.68
N LEU A 132 3.20 -1.50 -3.43
CA LEU A 132 2.37 -2.34 -2.57
C LEU A 132 1.04 -1.66 -2.21
N TRP A 133 1.04 -0.35 -1.99
CA TRP A 133 -0.21 0.40 -1.78
C TRP A 133 -1.08 0.39 -3.02
N ARG A 134 -0.50 0.62 -4.20
CA ARG A 134 -1.21 0.61 -5.47
C ARG A 134 -1.90 -0.73 -5.73
N GLU A 135 -1.25 -1.85 -5.43
CA GLU A 135 -1.86 -3.18 -5.56
C GLU A 135 -3.09 -3.32 -4.65
N ILE A 136 -2.96 -2.92 -3.37
CA ILE A 136 -4.06 -3.06 -2.42
C ILE A 136 -5.23 -2.14 -2.77
N GLU A 137 -4.97 -0.94 -3.26
CA GLU A 137 -6.00 -0.03 -3.77
C GLU A 137 -6.68 -0.58 -5.03
N GLY A 138 -5.91 -1.10 -5.99
CA GLY A 138 -6.45 -1.71 -7.22
C GLY A 138 -7.26 -2.98 -6.96
N SER A 139 -6.82 -3.81 -6.01
CA SER A 139 -7.57 -4.99 -5.54
C SER A 139 -8.88 -4.62 -4.83
N HIS A 140 -8.95 -3.45 -4.19
CA HIS A 140 -10.19 -2.94 -3.58
C HIS A 140 -11.12 -2.27 -4.62
N ASP A 141 -10.57 -1.64 -5.65
CA ASP A 141 -11.34 -0.94 -6.71
C ASP A 141 -11.94 -1.90 -7.76
N ALA A 142 -11.32 -3.07 -7.98
CA ALA A 142 -11.83 -4.12 -8.85
C ALA A 142 -13.23 -4.67 -8.47
N ALA A 143 -13.77 -4.28 -7.30
CA ALA A 143 -15.14 -4.55 -6.87
C ALA A 143 -16.20 -3.58 -7.42
N VAL A 144 -15.83 -2.56 -8.20
CA VAL A 144 -16.77 -1.69 -8.92
C VAL A 144 -16.36 -1.59 -10.39
N PRO A 145 -17.09 -2.19 -11.35
CA PRO A 145 -16.94 -1.77 -12.73
C PRO A 145 -17.54 -0.36 -12.86
N ALA A 146 -16.70 0.65 -12.62
CA ALA A 146 -17.00 2.02 -13.00
C ALA A 146 -17.03 2.06 -14.53
N SER A 147 -18.22 1.81 -15.08
CA SER A 147 -18.58 2.21 -16.43
C SER A 147 -18.42 3.73 -16.54
N GLY A 148 -17.39 4.19 -17.29
CA GLY A 148 -17.26 5.59 -17.68
C GLY A 148 -15.81 6.00 -17.99
N PRO A 149 -15.48 6.42 -19.23
CA PRO A 149 -14.12 6.45 -19.73
C PRO A 149 -13.27 7.62 -19.22
N ALA A 150 -11.98 7.32 -19.09
CA ALA A 150 -10.90 8.26 -18.89
C ALA A 150 -10.94 9.40 -19.93
N GLY A 151 -11.23 10.61 -19.45
CA GLY A 151 -10.87 11.82 -20.19
C GLY A 151 -9.34 11.99 -20.18
N PRO A 152 -8.71 12.37 -21.30
CA PRO A 152 -7.26 12.53 -21.35
C PRO A 152 -6.83 13.72 -20.49
N ARG A 153 -6.04 13.46 -19.45
CA ARG A 153 -5.27 14.50 -18.72
C ARG A 153 -3.94 14.68 -19.41
N THR A 154 -3.89 15.49 -20.46
CA THR A 154 -2.66 16.12 -20.92
C THR A 154 -2.57 17.50 -20.29
N ALA A 155 -1.63 17.66 -19.36
CA ALA A 155 -1.23 18.96 -18.84
C ALA A 155 0.10 19.37 -19.47
N ALA A 156 0.14 20.65 -19.90
CA ALA A 156 1.32 21.50 -20.09
C ALA A 156 2.20 21.18 -21.33
N SER A 157 2.71 22.15 -22.11
CA SER A 157 2.81 23.61 -21.98
C SER A 157 3.55 24.19 -23.21
N ALA A 158 3.52 25.53 -23.34
CA ALA A 158 4.37 26.43 -24.14
C ALA A 158 4.00 26.57 -25.62
N SER A 159 4.16 27.71 -26.30
CA SER A 159 4.26 29.16 -26.02
C SER A 159 4.63 29.77 -27.38
N ALA A 160 4.14 30.99 -27.67
CA ALA A 160 4.54 31.86 -28.78
C ALA A 160 4.21 31.32 -30.19
N TYR A 161 3.56 32.06 -31.09
CA TYR A 161 3.85 33.41 -31.57
C TYR A 161 2.58 34.08 -32.14
N GLY A 162 2.51 35.41 -32.07
CA GLY A 162 1.95 36.24 -33.16
C GLY A 162 0.57 36.89 -32.92
N GLU A 163 0.61 38.14 -32.46
CA GLU A 163 -0.46 39.15 -32.46
C GLU A 163 -0.97 39.50 -33.90
N PRO A 164 -2.07 40.28 -34.03
CA PRO A 164 -3.05 40.17 -35.11
C PRO A 164 -2.76 41.05 -36.34
N GLY A 165 -2.93 40.45 -37.53
CA GLY A 165 -2.89 41.15 -38.81
C GLY A 165 -4.29 41.34 -39.39
N THR A 166 -4.72 42.58 -39.44
CA THR A 166 -5.84 43.10 -40.25
C THR A 166 -5.58 42.83 -41.73
N HIS A 167 -6.50 42.14 -42.42
CA HIS A 167 -6.69 42.27 -43.87
C HIS A 167 -8.17 41.98 -44.20
N GLU A 168 -8.96 43.06 -44.10
CA GLU A 168 -9.80 43.61 -45.17
C GLU A 168 -10.18 42.65 -46.33
N GLU A 169 -11.50 42.53 -46.53
CA GLU A 169 -12.27 42.06 -47.70
C GLU A 169 -11.65 42.28 -49.10
N PRO A 170 -12.18 41.71 -50.22
CA PRO A 170 -13.47 41.01 -50.39
C PRO A 170 -13.41 39.72 -51.24
N TYR A 171 -14.42 38.85 -51.17
CA TYR A 171 -14.82 38.06 -52.33
C TYR A 171 -16.35 37.90 -52.37
N SER A 172 -16.97 38.71 -53.24
CA SER A 172 -18.34 38.59 -53.73
C SER A 172 -18.51 37.38 -54.67
N LEU A 173 -19.79 37.07 -54.94
CA LEU A 173 -20.41 36.04 -55.81
C LEU A 173 -20.69 34.74 -55.03
N ASP A 174 -21.88 34.15 -55.02
CA ASP A 174 -23.12 34.22 -55.81
C ASP A 174 -24.18 33.50 -54.95
N GLU A 175 -25.45 33.88 -54.87
CA GLU A 175 -26.59 33.25 -55.59
C GLU A 175 -27.73 33.26 -54.54
N ALA A 176 -28.89 33.88 -54.75
CA ALA A 176 -30.05 33.21 -55.32
C ALA A 176 -31.16 34.22 -55.63
N ALA A 177 -31.73 34.05 -56.82
CA ALA A 177 -32.97 34.66 -57.30
C ALA A 177 -34.20 34.04 -56.62
#